data_AF-A0A3R7AM55-F1
#
_entry.id   AF-A0A3R7AM55-F1
#
_cell.length_a   1.000
_cell.length_b   1.000
_cell.length_c   1.000
_cell.angle_alpha   90.00
_cell.angle_beta   90.00
_cell.angle_gamma   90.00
#
_symmetry.space_group_name_H-M   'P 1'
#
loop_
_entity.id
_entity.type
_entity.pdbx_description
1 polymer ?
#
loop_
_entity_poly.entity_id
_entity_poly.type
_entity_poly.pdbx_seq_one_letter_code
_entity_poly.pdbx_strand_id
1 'polypeptide(L)'
;MAKILVFHFTEKGRLPKLSREELNDLMRKFYEVLKEYPEVRFNGTYVDENGMGICDWEAPNPEVVKEIVKKVLGAPPVDPVIEVKRVL
;
A
#
# COMPACT_ATOMS: atom_id res chain seq x y z
N MET A 1 -2.50 3.14 -16.64
CA MET A 1 -2.80 2.52 -15.33
C MET A 1 -3.40 3.57 -14.43
N ALA A 2 -4.29 3.18 -13.52
CA ALA A 2 -4.93 4.10 -12.58
C ALA A 2 -3.96 4.45 -11.45
N LYS A 3 -3.99 5.72 -11.01
CA LYS A 3 -3.28 6.14 -9.80
C LYS A 3 -4.12 5.74 -8.60
N ILE A 4 -3.57 4.95 -7.70
CA ILE A 4 -4.31 4.42 -6.54
C ILE A 4 -3.59 4.84 -5.27
N LEU A 5 -4.36 5.34 -4.31
CA LEU A 5 -3.89 5.67 -2.98
C LEU A 5 -4.53 4.74 -1.96
N VAL A 6 -3.71 4.11 -1.13
CA VAL A 6 -4.14 3.48 0.12
C VAL A 6 -3.94 4.51 1.22
N PHE A 7 -4.98 4.84 1.96
CA PHE A 7 -4.86 5.76 3.08
C PHE A 7 -4.43 5.04 4.36
N HIS A 8 -3.82 5.80 5.27
CA HIS A 8 -3.47 5.40 6.61
C HIS A 8 -3.78 6.57 7.55
N PHE A 9 -4.97 6.64 8.16
CA PHE A 9 -5.35 7.72 9.08
C PHE A 9 -6.14 7.28 10.30
N THR A 10 -6.93 6.20 10.23
CA THR A 10 -7.60 5.66 11.41
C THR A 10 -6.59 4.99 12.33
N GLU A 11 -6.89 4.88 13.63
CA GLU A 11 -5.98 4.25 14.60
C GLU A 11 -5.55 2.83 14.18
N LYS A 12 -6.44 2.08 13.52
CA LYS A 12 -6.17 0.72 13.03
C LYS A 12 -5.54 0.68 11.63
N GLY A 13 -5.63 1.79 10.88
CA GLY A 13 -5.10 1.88 9.52
C GLY A 13 -3.70 2.51 9.45
N ARG A 14 -3.27 3.25 10.48
CA ARG A 14 -1.91 3.81 10.56
C ARG A 14 -0.84 2.73 10.47
N LEU A 15 0.26 3.07 9.80
CA LEU A 15 1.42 2.19 9.75
C LEU A 15 2.03 2.08 11.16
N PRO A 16 2.17 0.87 11.73
CA PRO A 16 2.83 0.72 13.02
C PRO A 16 4.29 1.16 12.93
N LYS A 17 4.88 1.54 14.09
CA LYS A 17 6.32 1.80 14.16
C LYS A 17 7.07 0.49 13.98
N LEU A 18 7.66 0.33 12.81
CA LEU A 18 8.47 -0.83 12.43
C LEU A 18 9.95 -0.44 12.45
N SER A 19 10.78 -1.37 12.90
CA SER A 19 12.23 -1.30 12.73
C SER A 19 12.60 -1.39 11.25
N ARG A 20 13.85 -1.03 10.94
CA ARG A 20 14.38 -1.14 9.57
C ARG A 20 14.37 -2.58 9.05
N GLU A 21 14.59 -3.57 9.93
CA GLU A 21 14.55 -4.99 9.56
C GLU A 21 13.14 -5.43 9.22
N GLU A 22 12.15 -5.08 10.04
CA GLU A 22 10.73 -5.37 9.77
C GLU A 22 10.24 -4.71 8.47
N LEU A 23 10.67 -3.48 8.19
CA LEU A 23 10.37 -2.81 6.91
C LEU A 23 10.99 -3.52 5.71
N ASN A 24 12.24 -3.99 5.84
CA ASN A 24 12.90 -4.74 4.77
C ASN A 24 12.21 -6.07 4.50
N ASP A 25 11.81 -6.79 5.55
CA ASP A 25 11.09 -8.05 5.43
C ASP A 25 9.70 -7.85 4.82
N LEU A 26 9.01 -6.77 5.21
CA LEU A 26 7.73 -6.39 4.60
C LEU A 26 7.90 -6.07 3.11
N MET A 27 8.91 -5.28 2.73
CA MET A 27 9.20 -5.00 1.32
C MET A 27 9.48 -6.29 0.52
N ARG A 28 10.25 -7.23 1.08
CA ARG A 28 10.52 -8.52 0.40
C ARG A 28 9.23 -9.28 0.12
N LYS A 29 8.30 -9.35 1.09
CA LYS A 29 6.99 -10.00 0.89
C LYS A 29 6.18 -9.33 -0.22
N PHE A 30 6.15 -7.99 -0.25
CA PHE A 30 5.51 -7.26 -1.33
C PHE A 30 6.14 -7.57 -2.69
N TYR A 31 7.48 -7.57 -2.79
CA TYR A 31 8.16 -7.87 -4.06
C TYR A 31 7.91 -9.29 -4.56
N GLU A 32 7.84 -10.28 -3.67
CA GLU A 32 7.49 -11.65 -4.06
C GLU A 32 6.08 -11.73 -4.64
N VAL A 33 5.09 -11.12 -3.97
CA VAL A 33 3.70 -11.10 -4.46
C VAL A 33 3.59 -10.30 -5.77
N LEU A 34 4.31 -9.18 -5.90
CA LEU A 34 4.27 -8.33 -7.10
C LEU A 34 4.80 -9.01 -8.37
N LYS A 35 5.56 -10.11 -8.27
CA LYS A 35 5.93 -10.92 -9.45
C LYS A 35 4.71 -11.50 -10.17
N GLU A 36 3.60 -11.70 -9.45
CA GLU A 36 2.31 -12.16 -10.02
C GLU A 36 1.52 -11.03 -10.71
N TYR A 37 1.93 -9.77 -10.54
CA TYR A 37 1.23 -8.57 -11.02
C TYR A 37 2.18 -7.64 -11.81
N PRO A 38 2.65 -8.05 -13.00
CA PRO A 38 3.65 -7.29 -13.77
C PRO A 38 3.18 -5.89 -14.18
N GLU A 39 1.87 -5.65 -14.21
CA GLU A 39 1.23 -4.36 -14.46
C GLU A 39 1.00 -3.52 -13.19
N VAL A 40 1.48 -3.94 -12.02
CA VAL A 40 1.32 -3.18 -10.78
C VAL A 40 2.65 -2.58 -10.36
N ARG A 41 2.63 -1.29 -10.05
CA ARG A 41 3.78 -0.56 -9.54
C ARG A 41 3.50 -0.03 -8.14
N PHE A 42 4.32 -0.44 -7.19
CA PHE A 42 4.38 0.17 -5.86
C PHE A 42 5.40 1.30 -5.87
N ASN A 43 4.95 2.54 -5.67
CA ASN A 43 5.82 3.72 -5.70
C ASN A 43 6.39 4.08 -4.32
N GLY A 44 5.78 3.56 -3.26
CA GLY A 44 6.26 3.71 -1.90
C GLY A 44 5.16 4.00 -0.88
N THR A 45 5.57 4.05 0.37
CA THR A 45 4.75 4.43 1.52
C THR A 45 5.33 5.69 2.13
N TYR A 46 4.49 6.69 2.35
CA TYR A 46 4.86 7.99 2.90
C TYR A 46 4.00 8.26 4.13
N VAL A 47 4.62 8.36 5.30
CA VAL A 47 3.93 8.55 6.57
C VAL A 47 4.60 9.63 7.42
N ASP A 48 3.83 10.23 8.31
CA ASP A 48 4.31 11.07 9.39
C ASP A 48 4.87 10.24 10.56
N GLU A 49 5.28 10.91 11.65
CA GLU A 49 5.81 10.29 12.86
C GLU A 49 4.82 9.38 13.61
N ASN A 50 3.52 9.52 13.30
CA ASN A 50 2.42 8.77 13.90
C ASN A 50 1.95 7.62 12.99
N GLY A 51 2.59 7.41 11.84
CA GLY A 51 2.20 6.38 10.87
C GLY A 51 1.00 6.77 10.00
N MET A 52 0.58 8.04 10.03
CA MET A 52 -0.48 8.55 9.17
C MET A 52 0.09 8.95 7.81
N GLY A 53 -0.59 8.60 6.73
CA GLY A 53 -0.12 8.93 5.38
C GLY A 53 -0.79 8.09 4.28
N ILE A 54 0.00 7.75 3.26
CA ILE A 54 -0.48 7.02 2.09
C ILE A 54 0.51 5.96 1.60
N CYS A 55 0.00 4.91 0.95
CA CYS A 55 0.76 4.16 -0.05
C CYS A 55 0.36 4.60 -1.45
N ASP A 56 1.37 4.81 -2.29
CA ASP A 56 1.22 5.22 -3.68
C ASP A 56 1.40 4.01 -4.61
N TRP A 57 0.39 3.77 -5.46
CA TRP A 57 0.36 2.67 -6.40
C TRP A 57 -0.05 3.13 -7.81
N GLU A 58 0.42 2.39 -8.81
CA GLU A 58 -0.24 2.31 -10.12
C GLU A 58 -0.72 0.87 -10.34
N ALA A 59 -2.00 0.70 -10.64
CA ALA A 59 -2.59 -0.62 -10.92
C ALA A 59 -3.81 -0.48 -11.86
N PRO A 60 -4.44 -1.59 -12.30
CA PRO A 60 -5.67 -1.53 -13.09
C PRO A 60 -6.86 -0.89 -12.36
N ASN A 61 -7.02 -1.17 -11.06
CA ASN A 61 -8.11 -0.64 -10.22
C ASN A 61 -7.79 -0.87 -8.72
N PRO A 62 -8.54 -0.23 -7.79
CA PRO A 62 -8.31 -0.37 -6.35
C PRO A 62 -8.44 -1.79 -5.78
N GLU A 63 -9.23 -2.67 -6.40
CA GLU A 63 -9.44 -4.03 -5.90
C GLU A 63 -8.17 -4.89 -6.03
N VAL A 64 -7.39 -4.69 -7.10
CA VAL A 64 -6.08 -5.35 -7.27
C VAL A 64 -5.14 -4.99 -6.12
N VAL A 65 -5.09 -3.72 -5.71
CA VAL A 65 -4.25 -3.28 -4.59
C VAL A 65 -4.73 -3.89 -3.27
N LYS A 66 -6.05 -3.93 -3.02
CA LYS A 66 -6.62 -4.57 -1.82
C LYS A 66 -6.26 -6.06 -1.76
N GLU A 67 -6.30 -6.75 -2.90
CA GLU A 67 -5.93 -8.16 -3.00
C GLU A 67 -4.45 -8.38 -2.67
N ILE A 68 -3.55 -7.60 -3.27
CA ILE A 68 -2.11 -7.67 -3.03
C ILE A 68 -1.81 -7.42 -1.54
N VAL A 69 -2.37 -6.37 -0.95
CA VAL A 69 -2.17 -6.07 0.47
C VAL A 69 -2.70 -7.21 1.35
N LYS A 70 -3.87 -7.78 1.02
CA LYS A 70 -4.42 -8.93 1.73
C LYS A 70 -3.53 -10.17 1.60
N LYS A 71 -2.94 -10.44 0.44
CA LYS A 71 -1.98 -11.55 0.24
C LYS A 71 -0.73 -11.38 1.12
N VAL A 72 -0.22 -10.15 1.23
CA VAL A 72 1.02 -9.86 1.98
C VAL A 72 0.80 -9.81 3.49
N LEU A 73 -0.28 -9.15 3.94
CA LEU A 73 -0.55 -8.84 5.35
C LEU A 73 -1.60 -9.76 6.00
N GLY A 74 -2.29 -10.59 5.23
CA GLY A 74 -3.38 -11.46 5.68
C GLY A 74 -4.74 -10.74 5.81
N ALA A 75 -4.77 -9.41 5.68
CA ALA A 75 -5.98 -8.59 5.77
C ALA A 75 -5.93 -7.44 4.74
N PRO A 76 -7.09 -7.02 4.19
CA PRO A 76 -7.13 -5.85 3.33
C PRO A 76 -6.82 -4.56 4.12
N PRO A 77 -6.52 -3.44 3.45
CA PRO A 77 -6.41 -2.15 4.10
C PRO A 77 -7.68 -1.80 4.89
N VAL A 78 -7.49 -1.28 6.11
CA VAL A 78 -8.59 -0.83 6.96
C VAL A 78 -9.19 0.47 6.42
N ASP A 79 -8.30 1.37 6.00
CA ASP A 79 -8.66 2.67 5.45
C ASP A 79 -8.90 2.59 3.94
N PRO A 80 -9.55 3.61 3.35
CA PRO A 80 -9.93 3.58 1.95
C PRO A 80 -8.75 3.34 1.00
N VAL A 81 -9.03 2.55 -0.03
CA VAL A 81 -8.20 2.41 -1.23
C VAL A 81 -9.00 2.99 -2.39
N ILE A 82 -8.51 4.08 -2.98
CA ILE A 82 -9.25 4.80 -4.02
C ILE A 82 -8.39 5.04 -5.25
N GLU A 83 -9.06 5.06 -6.40
CA GLU A 83 -8.50 5.63 -7.62
C GLU A 83 -8.58 7.16 -7.52
N VAL A 84 -7.49 7.84 -7.89
CA VAL A 84 -7.40 9.30 -7.90
C VAL A 84 -7.00 9.81 -9.27
N LYS A 85 -7.35 11.06 -9.55
CA LYS A 85 -6.92 11.80 -10.74
C LYS A 85 -6.05 12.97 -10.32
N ARG A 86 -4.98 13.22 -11.05
CA ARG A 86 -4.17 14.42 -10.88
C ARG A 86 -4.98 15.63 -11.39
N VAL A 87 -5.16 16.62 -10.53
CA VAL A 87 -5.89 17.86 -10.87
C VAL A 87 -4.93 19.03 -11.12
N LEU A 88 -3.77 19.03 -10.46
CA LEU A 88 -2.68 20.04 -10.56
C LEU A 88 -1.34 19.33 -10.72
#